data_AF-W8TG48-F1
#
_entry.id   AF-W8TG48-F1
#
_cell.length_a   1.000
_cell.length_b   1.000
_cell.length_c   1.000
_cell.angle_alpha   90.00
_cell.angle_beta   90.00
_cell.angle_gamma   90.00
#
_symmetry.space_group_name_H-M   'P 1'
#
loop_
_entity.id
_entity.type
_entity.pdbx_description
1 polymer ?
#
loop_
_entity_poly.entity_id
_entity_poly.type
_entity_poly.pdbx_seq_one_letter_code
_entity_poly.pdbx_strand_id
1 'polypeptide(L)' 'MSWAEVNFHVIENLDETSVTYAVEFIDGLIMCGISSRASDIHIHPAKGHTEIRLRIDGKLLVGPGIKKKGMRV' A
#
# COMPACT_ATOMS: atom_id res chain seq x y z
N MET A 1 16.61 7.42 2.87
CA MET A 1 15.63 6.66 2.09
C MET A 1 14.53 7.60 1.66
N SER A 2 14.38 7.80 0.35
CA SER A 2 13.29 8.60 -0.23
C SER A 2 12.19 7.66 -0.74
N TRP A 3 10.99 8.20 -0.97
CA TRP A 3 9.87 7.48 -1.58
C TRP A 3 10.20 6.70 -2.84
N ALA A 4 11.14 7.22 -3.63
CA ALA A 4 11.52 6.65 -4.93
C ALA A 4 12.19 5.27 -4.82
N GLU A 5 12.60 4.84 -3.62
CA GLU A 5 13.33 3.59 -3.41
C GLU A 5 12.42 2.43 -2.96
N VAL A 6 11.15 2.70 -2.61
CA VAL A 6 10.20 1.65 -2.21
C VAL A 6 9.47 1.13 -3.45
N ASN A 7 9.77 -0.10 -3.85
CA ASN A 7 9.22 -0.70 -5.05
C ASN A 7 7.80 -1.25 -4.81
N PHE A 8 6.78 -0.52 -5.28
CA PHE A 8 5.37 -0.92 -5.21
C PHE A 8 4.85 -1.61 -6.48
N HIS A 9 5.70 -1.96 -7.46
CA HIS A 9 5.25 -2.48 -8.75
C HIS A 9 4.35 -3.73 -8.68
N VAL A 10 4.47 -4.53 -7.61
CA VAL A 10 3.59 -5.69 -7.40
C VAL A 10 2.14 -5.24 -7.15
N ILE A 11 1.96 -4.14 -6.43
CA ILE A 11 0.64 -3.62 -6.05
C ILE A 11 -0.01 -2.84 -7.21
N GLU A 12 0.80 -2.15 -8.02
CA GLU A 12 0.32 -1.30 -9.12
C GLU A 12 -0.31 -2.08 -10.29
N ASN A 13 -0.03 -3.38 -10.41
CA ASN A 13 -0.48 -4.21 -11.53
C ASN A 13 -1.52 -5.27 -11.14
N LEU A 14 -2.15 -5.15 -9.98
CA LEU A 14 -3.17 -6.09 -9.54
C LEU A 14 -4.50 -5.86 -10.28
N ASP A 15 -5.17 -6.95 -10.65
CA ASP A 15 -6.51 -6.91 -11.22
C ASP A 15 -7.54 -6.69 -10.11
N GLU A 16 -8.02 -5.45 -9.99
CA GLU A 16 -9.09 -5.06 -9.05
C GLU A 16 -10.39 -5.86 -9.22
N THR A 17 -10.60 -6.53 -10.35
CA THR A 17 -11.80 -7.35 -10.61
C THR A 17 -11.64 -8.80 -10.16
N SER A 18 -10.42 -9.21 -9.79
CA SER A 18 -10.14 -10.56 -9.30
C SER A 18 -10.82 -10.82 -7.96
N VAL A 19 -11.37 -12.03 -7.80
CA VAL A 19 -11.94 -12.50 -6.52
C VAL A 19 -10.88 -12.66 -5.44
N THR A 20 -9.61 -12.77 -5.82
CA THR A 20 -8.44 -12.85 -4.92
C THR A 20 -7.74 -11.51 -4.72
N TYR A 21 -8.24 -10.41 -5.29
CA TYR A 21 -7.57 -9.10 -5.28
C TYR A 21 -7.10 -8.68 -3.88
N ALA A 22 -7.96 -8.80 -2.86
CA ALA A 22 -7.61 -8.40 -1.50
C ALA A 22 -6.47 -9.25 -0.92
N VAL A 23 -6.40 -10.54 -1.26
CA VAL A 23 -5.33 -11.44 -0.81
C VAL A 23 -4.02 -11.07 -1.49
N GLU A 24 -4.04 -10.95 -2.82
CA GLU A 24 -2.85 -10.58 -3.62
C GLU A 24 -2.32 -9.20 -3.24
N PHE A 25 -3.21 -8.26 -2.94
CA PHE A 25 -2.86 -6.93 -2.44
C PHE A 25 -2.11 -7.00 -1.11
N ILE A 26 -2.63 -7.78 -0.15
CA ILE A 26 -2.01 -7.91 1.16
C ILE A 26 -0.67 -8.65 1.06
N ASP A 27 -0.57 -9.71 0.25
CA ASP A 27 0.68 -10.43 0.01
C ASP A 27 1.74 -9.49 -0.59
N GLY A 28 1.38 -8.71 -1.62
CA GLY A 28 2.26 -7.71 -2.20
C GLY A 28 2.69 -6.62 -1.22
N LEU A 29 1.79 -6.17 -0.36
CA LEU A 29 2.07 -5.17 0.67
C LEU A 29 3.03 -5.70 1.76
N ILE A 30 2.84 -6.95 2.20
CA ILE A 30 3.73 -7.62 3.15
C ILE A 30 5.13 -7.76 2.54
N MET A 31 5.22 -8.21 1.28
CA MET A 31 6.50 -8.32 0.58
C MET A 31 7.20 -6.96 0.45
N CYS A 32 6.46 -5.91 0.11
CA CYS A 32 7.00 -4.55 0.07
C CYS A 32 7.54 -4.09 1.43
N GLY A 33 6.80 -4.37 2.52
CA GLY A 33 7.24 -4.09 3.88
C GLY A 33 8.55 -4.81 4.23
N ILE A 34 8.65 -6.11 3.93
CA ILE A 34 9.86 -6.91 4.16
C ILE A 34 11.04 -6.38 3.35
N SER A 35 10.87 -6.19 2.03
CA SER A 35 11.93 -5.70 1.14
C SER A 35 12.45 -4.32 1.54
N SER A 36 11.59 -3.49 2.13
CA SER A 36 11.92 -2.15 2.59
C SER A 36 12.40 -2.11 4.05
N ARG A 37 12.47 -3.26 4.73
CA ARG A 37 12.75 -3.40 6.18
C ARG A 37 11.84 -2.50 7.03
N ALA A 38 10.58 -2.42 6.66
CA ALA A 38 9.59 -1.70 7.43
C ALA A 38 9.29 -2.45 8.74
N SER A 39 9.26 -1.73 9.86
CA SER A 39 8.85 -2.28 11.15
C SER A 39 7.33 -2.41 11.25
N ASP A 40 6.61 -1.50 10.59
CA ASP A 40 5.15 -1.41 10.65
C ASP A 40 4.57 -1.15 9.26
N ILE A 41 3.43 -1.77 8.99
CA ILE A 41 2.55 -1.47 7.85
C ILE A 41 1.27 -0.88 8.42
N HIS A 42 0.96 0.33 8.00
CA HIS A 42 -0.23 1.05 8.43
C HIS A 42 -1.22 1.17 7.28
N ILE A 43 -2.47 0.76 7.51
CA ILE A 43 -3.57 0.88 6.56
C ILE A 43 -4.60 1.83 7.17
N HIS A 44 -4.75 3.04 6.62
CA HIS A 44 -5.61 4.08 7.16
C HIS A 44 -6.73 4.45 6.18
N PRO A 45 -8.01 4.40 6.59
CA PRO A 45 -9.07 4.97 5.79
C PRO A 45 -8.93 6.50 5.73
N ALA A 46 -8.95 7.06 4.52
CA ALA A 46 -8.96 8.50 4.28
C ALA A 46 -10.19 8.92 3.45
N LYS A 47 -10.36 10.22 3.22
CA LYS A 47 -11.44 10.73 2.36
C LYS A 47 -11.12 10.40 0.90
N GLY A 48 -11.96 9.57 0.28
CA GLY A 48 -11.83 9.18 -1.13
C GLY A 48 -10.79 8.10 -1.45
N HIS A 49 -9.99 7.69 -0.48
CA HIS A 49 -8.97 6.64 -0.65
C HIS A 49 -8.65 5.94 0.67
N THR A 50 -7.86 4.88 0.61
CA THR A 50 -7.17 4.27 1.75
C THR A 50 -5.69 4.58 1.60
N GLU A 51 -5.11 5.18 2.62
CA GLU A 51 -3.71 5.55 2.64
C GLU A 51 -2.88 4.42 3.26
N ILE A 52 -1.81 4.04 2.57
CA ILE A 52 -0.86 3.04 3.03
C ILE A 52 0.37 3.77 3.53
N ARG A 53 0.87 3.41 4.71
CA ARG A 53 2.12 3.97 5.24
C ARG A 53 3.04 2.86 5.75
N LEU A 54 4.34 3.00 5.55
CA LEU A 54 5.37 2.12 6.09
C LEU A 54 6.19 2.87 7.13
N ARG A 55 6.54 2.22 8.24
CA ARG A 55 7.56 2.77 9.15
C ARG A 55 8.90 2.14 8.83
N ILE A 56 9.86 2.93 8.38
CA ILE A 56 11.21 2.46 8.03
C ILE A 56 12.22 3.31 8.81
N ASP A 57 13.11 2.64 9.56
CA ASP A 57 14.13 3.29 10.40
C ASP A 57 13.53 4.38 11.32
N GLY A 58 12.37 4.10 11.90
CA GLY A 58 11.64 4.99 12.80
C GLY A 58 10.82 6.10 12.11
N LYS A 59 10.99 6.32 10.80
CA LYS A 59 10.27 7.35 10.04
C LYS A 59 9.00 6.79 9.42
N LEU A 60 7.89 7.51 9.58
CA LEU A 60 6.63 7.16 8.94
C LEU A 60 6.61 7.70 7.52
N LEU A 61 6.35 6.80 6.59
CA LEU A 61 6.40 7.05 5.18
C LEU A 61 5.00 6.75 4.56
N VAL A 62 4.30 7.74 3.96
CA VAL A 62 3.10 7.66 3.09
C VAL A 62 3.29 7.16 1.63
N GLY A 63 2.82 5.95 1.32
CA GLY A 63 2.83 5.35 -0.01
C GLY A 63 1.61 5.69 -0.87
N PRO A 64 1.48 5.08 -2.06
CA PRO A 64 0.34 5.31 -2.94
C PRO A 64 -0.98 4.92 -2.26
N GLY A 65 -1.96 5.81 -2.33
CA GLY A 65 -3.29 5.57 -1.79
C GLY A 65 -4.14 4.70 -2.73
N ILE A 66 -4.84 3.71 -2.18
CA ILE A 66 -5.83 2.92 -2.90
C ILE A 66 -7.10 3.75 -3.04
N LYS A 67 -7.52 4.11 -4.26
CA LYS A 67 -8.76 4.87 -4.45
C LYS A 67 -9.97 4.05 -4.04
N LYS A 68 -10.92 4.67 -3.34
CA LYS A 68 -12.21 4.03 -3.05
C LYS A 68 -13.09 4.13 -4.29
N LYS A 69 -13.37 3.02 -4.96
CA LYS A 69 -14.33 2.98 -6.07
C LYS A 69 -15.75 3.09 -5.51
N GLY A 70 -16.55 4.03 -6.02
CA GLY A 70 -17.99 4.13 -5.72
C GLY A 70 -18.45 5.26 -4.77
N MET A 71 -17.57 6.17 -4.33
CA MET A 71 -18.03 7.33 -3.55
C MET A 71 -18.52 8.43 -4.50
N ARG A 72 -19.83 8.44 -4.79
CA ARG A 72 -20.52 9.64 -5.27
C ARG A 72 -20.38 10.71 -4.19
N VAL A 73 -19.67 11.79 -4.49
CA VAL A 73 -19.77 13.05 -3.72
C VAL A 73 -21.14 13.69 -3.97
#